data_AF-A0A251NTV3-F1
#
_entry.id   AF-A0A251NTV3-F1
#
_cell.length_a   1.000
_cell.length_b   1.000
_cell.length_c   1.000
_cell.angle_alpha   90.00
_cell.angle_beta   90.00
_cell.angle_gamma   90.00
#
_symmetry.space_group_name_H-M   'P 1'
#
loop_
_entity.id
_entity.type
_entity.pdbx_description
1 polymer ?
#
loop_
_entity_poly.entity_id
_entity_poly.type
_entity_poly.pdbx_seq_one_letter_code
_entity_poly.pdbx_strand_id
1 'polypeptide(L)'
;MRQRPFRSNKNMFPKNWDPVVEPDVIVYNALLNACTQSHQWKGVSWVFNQLRKSGLKPNGATYGLAMEVMLQSGKYDLVHELFRKMKNSGEAPKALNYKVLVRAFWCEGKVNEAVEAVRDMEQRGVVGTGSVYYELACCLCNNGRWQDALVEVEKMKNVSNTKPLEVTFTGMITSSMEGGHIDSCISIFKHMKNRCAPNIGTINTMLKVFGRSDMFFKAKELFEEIKTVRAESDFSLEGGGTLVVPDQYTYTSMLKASASALQWEYFEYVYKEMALSGYQVDQTKHASLLVKASRSGKFYLLEHAFDTSLEAGEIPHPLIFTEMVFQATAQHDYKRAVTLVNAMAYAPFQVSERQWTDLFEKNGDTITQDGLEKLLDALHNCDVVSEATVLNLSRSLLRLCRSYRSRGLSSSAPFGSGATETSSLDGDNEEIYGNGIMPNHSLESIDGSHNPRREPLDKSTNVPLDAFSVNHASTRRDVDEVTRTVSRSSEYISDEDGEYSTEIDKEIEALIYKDVDDSHDSDLPSAPEILKVWKERRKEARDSLPLSTWAEVN
;
A
#
# COMPACT_ATOMS: atom_id res chain seq x y z
N MET A 1 -19.37 45.26 62.44
CA MET A 1 -17.89 45.28 62.53
C MET A 1 -17.39 43.96 61.93
N ARG A 2 -16.52 43.87 60.93
CA ARG A 2 -15.41 44.72 60.48
C ARG A 2 -15.31 44.65 58.94
N GLN A 3 -15.13 45.80 58.31
CA GLN A 3 -14.72 45.92 56.90
C GLN A 3 -13.28 45.41 56.74
N ARG A 4 -12.99 44.73 55.61
CA ARG A 4 -11.62 44.44 55.17
C ARG A 4 -11.06 45.66 54.43
N PRO A 5 -9.76 45.99 54.54
CA PRO A 5 -9.21 47.25 54.07
C PRO A 5 -9.06 47.26 52.54
N PHE A 6 -9.60 48.30 51.91
CA PHE A 6 -9.23 48.70 50.55
C PHE A 6 -7.79 49.24 50.59
N ARG A 7 -6.84 48.55 49.96
CA ARG A 7 -5.57 49.17 49.54
C ARG A 7 -5.64 49.34 48.03
N SER A 8 -5.76 50.60 47.59
CA SER A 8 -5.64 50.95 46.18
C SER A 8 -4.19 50.69 45.74
N ASN A 9 -3.98 49.74 44.84
CA ASN A 9 -2.78 49.73 44.02
C ASN A 9 -3.14 50.35 42.67
N LYS A 10 -2.98 51.68 42.62
CA LYS A 10 -2.97 52.43 41.37
C LYS A 10 -1.78 51.93 40.54
N ASN A 11 -2.09 51.40 39.37
CA ASN A 11 -1.31 51.37 38.14
C ASN A 11 0.21 51.57 38.29
N MET A 12 0.95 50.48 38.07
CA MET A 12 2.33 50.57 37.59
C MET A 12 2.59 49.49 36.54
N PHE A 13 1.77 49.46 35.49
CA PHE A 13 2.26 48.96 34.21
C PHE A 13 3.15 50.05 33.60
N PRO A 14 4.46 49.80 33.39
CA PRO A 14 5.32 50.79 32.76
C PRO A 14 4.78 51.12 31.36
N LYS A 15 4.84 52.41 31.00
CA LYS A 15 4.36 52.96 29.70
C LYS A 15 5.03 52.36 28.46
N ASN A 16 6.01 51.46 28.63
CA ASN A 16 6.71 50.73 27.58
C ASN A 16 6.70 49.21 27.85
N TRP A 17 5.54 48.62 28.14
CA TRP A 17 5.39 47.17 28.09
C TRP A 17 5.31 46.72 26.63
N ASP A 18 6.44 46.27 26.08
CA ASP A 18 6.45 45.53 24.82
C ASP A 18 6.39 44.03 25.17
N PRO A 19 5.27 43.32 24.93
CA PRO A 19 5.22 41.88 25.14
C PRO A 19 6.01 41.23 24.00
N VAL A 20 7.32 41.19 24.14
CA VAL A 20 8.15 40.19 23.45
C VAL A 20 7.77 38.86 24.10
N VAL A 21 6.70 38.24 23.60
CA VAL A 21 6.29 36.90 24.00
C VAL A 21 7.34 35.95 23.45
N GLU A 22 8.30 35.59 24.29
CA GLU A 22 9.31 34.59 23.93
C GLU A 22 8.62 33.23 23.76
N PRO A 23 8.94 32.46 22.69
CA PRO A 23 8.38 31.13 22.51
C PRO A 23 8.77 30.23 23.69
N ASP A 24 7.79 29.60 24.31
CA ASP A 24 8.02 28.60 25.35
C ASP A 24 8.25 27.21 24.74
N VAL A 25 8.51 26.22 25.60
CA VAL A 25 8.71 24.82 25.19
C VAL A 25 7.50 24.26 24.43
N ILE A 26 6.29 24.77 24.69
CA ILE A 26 5.05 24.32 24.02
C ILE A 26 5.08 24.72 22.54
N VAL A 27 5.49 25.96 22.22
CA VAL A 27 5.63 26.42 20.83
C VAL A 27 6.68 25.60 20.08
N TYR A 28 7.81 25.29 20.72
CA TYR A 28 8.84 24.44 20.11
C TYR A 28 8.37 22.99 19.91
N ASN A 29 7.60 22.43 20.83
CA ASN A 29 6.98 21.12 20.67
C ASN A 29 5.95 21.10 19.52
N ALA A 30 5.19 22.18 19.34
CA ALA A 30 4.27 22.30 18.20
C ALA A 30 5.04 22.31 16.86
N LEU A 31 6.21 22.95 16.81
CA LEU A 31 7.09 22.92 15.64
C LEU A 31 7.64 21.51 15.37
N LEU A 32 8.07 20.79 16.41
CA LEU A 32 8.51 19.39 16.26
C LEU A 32 7.38 18.51 15.72
N ASN A 33 6.16 18.67 16.21
CA ASN A 33 4.99 17.94 15.73
C ASN A 33 4.67 18.24 14.26
N ALA A 34 4.88 19.48 13.81
CA ALA A 34 4.78 19.84 12.39
C ALA A 34 5.90 19.17 11.57
N CYS A 35 7.14 19.15 12.10
CA CYS A 35 8.28 18.47 11.47
C CYS A 35 8.06 16.95 11.33
N THR A 36 7.28 16.34 12.23
CA THR A 36 6.92 14.91 12.14
C THR A 36 6.12 14.62 10.88
N GLN A 37 5.21 15.51 10.50
CA GLN A 37 4.37 15.33 9.30
C GLN A 37 5.16 15.58 8.01
N SER A 38 6.10 16.53 8.04
CA SER A 38 6.96 16.86 6.90
C SER A 38 8.23 16.02 6.81
N HIS A 39 8.45 15.06 7.73
CA HIS A 39 9.65 14.20 7.78
C HIS A 39 10.97 15.01 7.81
N GLN A 40 10.91 16.21 8.36
CA GLN A 40 12.05 17.14 8.40
C GLN A 40 12.88 16.97 9.67
N TRP A 41 13.74 15.96 9.68
CA TRP A 41 14.66 15.70 10.79
C TRP A 41 15.64 16.86 11.06
N LYS A 42 16.04 17.64 10.05
CA LYS A 42 16.88 18.85 10.22
C LYS A 42 16.21 19.90 11.12
N GLY A 43 14.88 19.97 11.12
CA GLY A 43 14.10 20.86 11.97
C GLY A 43 14.33 20.58 13.46
N VAL A 44 14.64 19.34 13.83
CA VAL A 44 14.92 18.94 15.21
C VAL A 44 16.17 19.65 15.75
N SER A 45 17.28 19.66 15.00
CA SER A 45 18.51 20.36 15.42
C SER A 45 18.24 21.86 15.63
N TRP A 46 17.46 22.48 14.74
CA TRP A 46 17.11 23.87 14.89
C TRP A 46 16.31 24.12 16.17
N VAL A 47 15.32 23.28 16.48
CA VAL A 47 14.52 23.41 17.71
C VAL A 47 15.40 23.29 18.96
N PHE A 48 16.28 22.29 19.03
CA PHE A 48 17.20 22.13 20.18
C PHE A 48 18.16 23.33 20.32
N ASN A 49 18.65 23.89 19.20
CA ASN A 49 19.45 25.11 19.23
C ASN A 49 18.68 26.30 19.82
N GLN A 50 17.42 26.46 19.42
CA GLN A 50 16.59 27.55 19.92
C GLN A 50 16.25 27.39 21.39
N LEU A 51 15.92 26.18 21.85
CA LEU A 51 15.71 25.90 23.28
C LEU A 51 16.94 26.30 24.09
N ARG A 52 18.13 25.90 23.65
CA ARG A 52 19.39 26.29 24.28
C ARG A 52 19.61 27.81 24.29
N LYS A 53 19.41 28.48 23.15
CA LYS A 53 19.57 29.95 23.03
C LYS A 53 18.62 30.73 23.93
N SER A 54 17.41 30.21 24.10
CA SER A 54 16.39 30.78 24.98
C SER A 54 16.54 30.34 26.45
N GLY A 55 17.57 29.55 26.79
CA GLY A 55 17.78 29.04 28.14
C GLY A 55 16.70 28.05 28.63
N LEU A 56 15.91 27.49 27.71
CA LEU A 56 14.84 26.56 28.00
C LEU A 56 15.36 25.11 27.96
N LYS A 57 14.96 24.31 28.94
CA LYS A 57 15.32 22.88 29.00
C LYS A 57 14.30 22.04 28.20
N PRO A 58 14.75 21.16 27.29
CA PRO A 58 13.90 20.15 26.68
C PRO A 58 13.30 19.24 27.74
N ASN A 59 12.00 18.97 27.66
CA ASN A 59 11.34 18.02 28.57
C ASN A 59 11.13 16.66 27.88
N GLY A 60 10.66 15.67 28.63
CA GLY A 60 10.37 14.35 28.07
C GLY A 60 9.43 14.34 26.84
N ALA A 61 8.55 15.33 26.67
CA ALA A 61 7.70 15.44 25.47
C ALA A 61 8.47 15.99 24.26
N THR A 62 9.38 16.94 24.48
CA THR A 62 10.30 17.44 23.44
C THR A 62 11.17 16.32 22.89
N TYR A 63 11.76 15.50 23.77
CA TYR A 63 12.53 14.31 23.36
C TYR A 63 11.66 13.29 22.62
N GLY A 64 10.45 12.98 23.12
CA GLY A 64 9.54 12.05 22.46
C GLY A 64 9.16 12.49 21.04
N LEU A 65 8.83 13.77 20.84
CA LEU A 65 8.52 14.31 19.52
C LEU A 65 9.74 14.31 18.60
N ALA A 66 10.91 14.69 19.11
CA ALA A 66 12.16 14.65 18.35
C ALA A 66 12.50 13.22 17.90
N MET A 67 12.35 12.24 18.78
CA MET A 67 12.51 10.82 18.45
C MET A 67 11.51 10.38 17.38
N GLU A 68 10.25 10.81 17.44
CA GLU A 68 9.24 10.48 16.41
C GLU A 68 9.62 11.07 15.05
N VAL A 69 10.10 12.31 14.99
CA VAL A 69 10.59 12.91 13.72
C VAL A 69 11.74 12.06 13.14
N MET A 70 12.69 11.66 13.98
CA MET A 70 13.82 10.82 13.54
C MET A 70 13.37 9.44 13.06
N LEU A 71 12.39 8.83 13.75
CA LEU A 71 11.79 7.55 13.37
C LEU A 71 11.14 7.64 11.98
N GLN A 72 10.28 8.64 11.75
CA GLN A 72 9.61 8.82 10.45
C GLN A 72 10.61 9.11 9.33
N SER A 73 11.73 9.77 9.64
CA SER A 73 12.80 10.06 8.68
C SER A 73 13.75 8.88 8.45
N GLY A 74 13.51 7.70 9.04
CA GLY A 74 14.35 6.51 8.91
C GLY A 74 15.71 6.60 9.61
N LYS A 75 15.91 7.60 10.49
CA LYS A 75 17.18 7.84 11.20
C LYS A 75 17.19 7.15 12.57
N TYR A 76 17.18 5.81 12.57
CA TYR A 76 17.02 5.01 13.79
C TYR A 76 18.19 5.17 14.79
N ASP A 77 19.42 5.34 14.31
CA ASP A 77 20.58 5.58 15.18
C ASP A 77 20.40 6.84 16.04
N LEU A 78 19.87 7.91 15.44
CA LEU A 78 19.56 9.17 16.14
C LEU A 78 18.43 9.00 17.16
N VAL A 79 17.48 8.09 16.94
CA VAL A 79 16.45 7.75 17.93
C VAL A 79 17.10 7.17 19.20
N HIS A 80 18.03 6.23 19.05
CA HIS A 80 18.74 5.60 20.17
C HIS A 80 19.60 6.61 20.93
N GLU A 81 20.26 7.51 20.21
CA GLU A 81 21.07 8.58 20.81
C GLU A 81 20.22 9.58 21.59
N LEU A 82 19.10 10.05 21.03
CA LEU A 82 18.18 10.94 21.73
C LEU A 82 17.60 10.28 22.99
N PHE A 83 17.27 8.99 22.93
CA PHE A 83 16.80 8.25 24.10
C PHE A 83 17.87 8.14 25.20
N ARG A 84 19.13 7.87 24.82
CA ARG A 84 20.26 7.85 25.75
C ARG A 84 20.52 9.22 26.37
N LYS A 85 20.43 10.28 25.57
CA LYS A 85 20.62 11.66 26.03
C LYS A 85 19.55 12.11 27.01
N MET A 86 18.29 11.79 26.74
CA MET A 86 17.19 12.03 27.67
C MET A 86 17.44 11.35 29.02
N LYS A 87 17.90 10.09 29.02
CA LYS A 87 18.28 9.39 30.26
C LYS A 87 19.44 10.10 30.99
N ASN A 88 20.43 10.58 30.26
CA ASN A 88 21.60 11.28 30.82
C ASN A 88 21.28 12.70 31.33
N SER A 89 20.26 13.37 30.77
CA SER A 89 19.83 14.70 31.20
C SER A 89 18.96 14.68 32.46
N GLY A 90 18.74 13.51 33.07
CA GLY A 90 17.89 13.34 34.25
C GLY A 90 16.39 13.29 33.95
N GLU A 91 15.98 13.37 32.68
CA GLU A 91 14.58 13.33 32.29
C GLU A 91 14.08 11.87 32.23
N ALA A 92 13.08 11.55 33.05
CA ALA A 92 12.53 10.20 33.10
C ALA A 92 11.79 9.84 31.78
N PRO A 93 12.18 8.75 31.09
CA PRO A 93 11.47 8.29 29.90
C PRO A 93 10.00 7.98 30.20
N LYS A 94 9.08 8.50 29.38
CA LYS A 94 7.65 8.20 29.46
C LYS A 94 7.25 7.10 28.47
N ALA A 95 6.03 6.59 28.59
CA ALA A 95 5.49 5.55 27.71
C ALA A 95 5.60 5.90 26.20
N LEU A 96 5.42 7.18 25.83
CA LEU A 96 5.61 7.63 24.46
C LEU A 96 7.04 7.35 23.95
N ASN A 97 8.04 7.58 24.77
CA ASN A 97 9.45 7.44 24.37
C ASN A 97 9.79 5.95 24.14
N TYR A 98 9.25 5.06 24.98
CA TYR A 98 9.35 3.62 24.76
C TYR A 98 8.56 3.15 23.53
N LYS A 99 7.40 3.75 23.22
CA LYS A 99 6.66 3.44 21.97
C LYS A 99 7.53 3.71 20.75
N VAL A 100 8.16 4.88 20.68
CA VAL A 100 9.04 5.25 19.55
C VAL A 100 10.26 4.34 19.50
N LEU A 101 10.84 4.00 20.65
CA LEU A 101 11.99 3.09 20.73
C LEU A 101 11.65 1.67 20.25
N VAL A 102 10.50 1.12 20.64
CA VAL A 102 10.00 -0.18 20.17
C VAL A 102 9.79 -0.18 18.66
N ARG A 103 9.23 0.90 18.10
CA ARG A 103 9.08 1.05 16.66
C ARG A 103 10.41 1.12 15.92
N ALA A 104 11.39 1.85 16.45
CA ALA A 104 12.72 1.92 15.85
C ALA A 104 13.35 0.51 15.78
N PHE A 105 13.32 -0.22 16.89
CA PHE A 105 13.80 -1.61 16.92
C PHE A 105 13.04 -2.54 15.99
N TRP A 106 11.71 -2.37 15.84
CA TRP A 106 10.94 -3.12 14.86
C TRP A 106 11.44 -2.83 13.44
N CYS A 107 11.56 -1.57 13.04
CA CYS A 107 12.06 -1.21 11.71
C CYS A 107 13.49 -1.73 11.44
N GLU A 108 14.33 -1.84 12.48
CA GLU A 108 15.68 -2.41 12.39
C GLU A 108 15.71 -3.94 12.43
N GLY A 109 14.59 -4.63 12.66
CA GLY A 109 14.53 -6.08 12.85
C GLY A 109 15.11 -6.58 14.19
N LYS A 110 15.36 -5.68 15.14
CA LYS A 110 15.97 -5.94 16.46
C LYS A 110 14.91 -6.28 17.52
N VAL A 111 14.27 -7.45 17.35
CA VAL A 111 13.10 -7.83 18.17
C VAL A 111 13.43 -8.03 19.64
N ASN A 112 14.59 -8.59 19.97
CA ASN A 112 14.94 -8.87 21.35
C ASN A 112 15.17 -7.57 22.12
N GLU A 113 15.77 -6.59 21.47
CA GLU A 113 15.99 -5.24 21.97
C GLU A 113 14.65 -4.51 22.16
N ALA A 114 13.66 -4.72 21.28
CA ALA A 114 12.29 -4.23 21.47
C ALA A 114 11.62 -4.84 22.73
N VAL A 115 11.81 -6.14 22.98
CA VAL A 115 11.32 -6.80 24.19
C VAL A 115 12.03 -6.27 25.44
N GLU A 116 13.35 -6.10 25.37
CA GLU A 116 14.15 -5.53 26.46
C GLU A 116 13.74 -4.09 26.78
N ALA A 117 13.41 -3.28 25.78
CA ALA A 117 12.91 -1.92 25.97
C ALA A 117 11.61 -1.87 26.76
N VAL A 118 10.64 -2.76 26.47
CA VAL A 118 9.38 -2.84 27.23
C VAL A 118 9.62 -3.39 28.64
N ARG A 119 10.56 -4.33 28.82
CA ARG A 119 10.96 -4.81 30.15
C ARG A 119 11.64 -3.71 30.97
N ASP A 120 12.52 -2.90 30.38
CA ASP A 120 13.15 -1.73 31.04
C ASP A 120 12.08 -0.71 31.47
N MET A 121 11.05 -0.48 30.64
CA MET A 121 9.90 0.36 30.99
C MET A 121 9.16 -0.17 32.22
N GLU A 122 8.81 -1.47 32.22
CA GLU A 122 8.11 -2.12 33.33
C GLU A 122 8.95 -2.11 34.63
N GLN A 123 10.25 -2.42 34.54
CA GLN A 123 11.17 -2.43 35.69
C GLN A 123 11.34 -1.05 36.33
N ARG A 124 11.27 0.02 35.53
CA ARG A 124 11.31 1.40 36.03
C ARG A 124 9.98 1.88 36.61
N GLY A 125 8.94 1.04 36.63
CA GLY A 125 7.62 1.41 37.10
C GLY A 125 6.88 2.39 36.18
N VAL A 126 7.31 2.53 34.92
CA VAL A 126 6.62 3.38 33.95
C VAL A 126 5.39 2.63 33.45
N VAL A 127 4.21 3.16 33.72
CA VAL A 127 2.94 2.56 33.27
C VAL A 127 2.87 2.67 31.74
N GLY A 128 3.04 1.54 31.06
CA GLY A 128 2.92 1.45 29.61
C GLY A 128 1.50 1.78 29.14
N THR A 129 1.39 2.46 28.00
CA THR A 129 0.12 2.65 27.31
C THR A 129 -0.23 1.41 26.49
N GLY A 130 -1.52 1.18 26.21
CA GLY A 130 -1.94 0.08 25.33
C GLY A 130 -1.28 0.10 23.94
N SER A 131 -0.86 1.29 23.47
CA SER A 131 -0.12 1.41 22.22
C SER A 131 1.29 0.82 22.28
N VAL A 132 2.04 0.90 23.38
CA VAL A 132 3.39 0.29 23.48
C VAL A 132 3.30 -1.23 23.35
N TYR A 133 2.39 -1.86 24.10
CA TYR A 133 2.18 -3.31 24.02
C TYR A 133 1.66 -3.76 22.65
N TYR A 134 0.86 -2.92 21.98
CA TYR A 134 0.38 -3.19 20.62
C TYR A 134 1.54 -3.21 19.61
N GLU A 135 2.40 -2.20 19.64
CA GLU A 135 3.57 -2.12 18.75
C GLU A 135 4.52 -3.31 19.00
N LEU A 136 4.74 -3.69 20.27
CA LEU A 136 5.56 -4.86 20.59
C LEU A 136 4.91 -6.17 20.10
N ALA A 137 3.60 -6.34 20.30
CA ALA A 137 2.87 -7.53 19.83
C ALA A 137 2.97 -7.68 18.30
N CYS A 138 2.83 -6.57 17.56
CA CYS A 138 2.98 -6.56 16.11
C CYS A 138 4.43 -6.85 15.67
N CYS A 139 5.43 -6.27 16.33
CA CYS A 139 6.85 -6.56 16.10
C CYS A 139 7.19 -8.05 16.31
N LEU A 140 6.71 -8.65 17.41
CA LEU A 140 6.88 -10.07 17.70
C LEU A 140 6.21 -10.96 16.63
N CYS A 141 5.01 -10.59 16.21
CA CYS A 141 4.28 -11.26 15.13
C CYS A 141 5.02 -11.20 13.78
N ASN A 142 5.59 -10.04 13.45
CA ASN A 142 6.40 -9.85 12.25
C ASN A 142 7.64 -10.75 12.20
N ASN A 143 8.07 -11.30 13.34
CA ASN A 143 9.19 -12.23 13.46
C ASN A 143 8.75 -13.66 13.87
N GLY A 144 7.47 -13.97 13.71
CA GLY A 144 6.92 -15.31 13.89
C GLY A 144 6.69 -15.74 15.34
N ARG A 145 6.93 -14.83 16.31
CA ARG A 145 6.78 -15.07 17.75
C ARG A 145 5.38 -14.71 18.24
N TRP A 146 4.35 -15.23 17.61
CA TRP A 146 2.96 -14.84 17.90
C TRP A 146 2.49 -15.26 19.30
N GLN A 147 3.03 -16.33 19.88
CA GLN A 147 2.70 -16.75 21.24
C GLN A 147 3.20 -15.75 22.28
N ASP A 148 4.41 -15.21 22.10
CA ASP A 148 4.95 -14.14 22.95
C ASP A 148 4.10 -12.87 22.80
N ALA A 149 3.66 -12.58 21.57
CA ALA A 149 2.78 -11.44 21.31
C ALA A 149 1.44 -11.53 22.07
N LEU A 150 0.90 -12.74 22.30
CA LEU A 150 -0.32 -12.91 23.11
C LEU A 150 -0.15 -12.49 24.57
N VAL A 151 1.06 -12.64 25.13
CA VAL A 151 1.36 -12.17 26.49
C VAL A 151 1.22 -10.65 26.55
N GLU A 152 1.74 -9.95 25.54
CA GLU A 152 1.64 -8.50 25.43
C GLU A 152 0.19 -8.02 25.19
N VAL A 153 -0.62 -8.81 24.46
CA VAL A 153 -2.07 -8.54 24.34
C VAL A 153 -2.80 -8.65 25.67
N GLU A 154 -2.43 -9.62 26.51
CA GLU A 154 -3.03 -9.75 27.84
C GLU A 154 -2.63 -8.60 28.76
N LYS A 155 -1.35 -8.16 28.70
CA LYS A 155 -0.91 -6.94 29.40
C LYS A 155 -1.68 -5.72 28.91
N MET A 156 -1.89 -5.59 27.60
CA MET A 156 -2.67 -4.49 27.03
C MET A 156 -4.07 -4.43 27.63
N LYS A 157 -4.79 -5.56 27.77
CA LYS A 157 -6.15 -5.58 28.35
C LYS A 157 -6.23 -5.02 29.78
N ASN A 158 -5.15 -5.14 30.54
CA ASN A 158 -5.08 -4.66 31.91
C ASN A 158 -4.85 -3.15 32.03
N VAL A 159 -4.58 -2.46 30.91
CA VAL A 159 -4.40 -1.01 30.84
C VAL A 159 -5.70 -0.33 30.39
N SER A 160 -5.98 0.88 30.87
CA SER A 160 -7.12 1.68 30.42
C SER A 160 -6.91 2.26 29.01
N ASN A 161 -7.99 2.57 28.29
CA ASN A 161 -7.98 3.17 26.95
C ASN A 161 -7.29 2.31 25.86
N THR A 162 -7.69 1.05 25.74
CA THR A 162 -7.08 0.09 24.81
C THR A 162 -7.81 0.05 23.47
N LYS A 163 -7.06 -0.26 22.40
CA LYS A 163 -7.67 -0.55 21.10
C LYS A 163 -8.62 -1.74 21.26
N PRO A 164 -9.74 -1.76 20.53
CA PRO A 164 -10.61 -2.92 20.51
C PRO A 164 -9.82 -4.19 20.16
N LEU A 165 -10.10 -5.28 20.86
CA LEU A 165 -9.30 -6.51 20.81
C LEU A 165 -9.21 -7.06 19.37
N GLU A 166 -10.28 -6.89 18.59
CA GLU A 166 -10.35 -7.27 17.18
C GLU A 166 -9.42 -6.46 16.28
N VAL A 167 -9.23 -5.16 16.55
CA VAL A 167 -8.27 -4.31 15.83
C VAL A 167 -6.85 -4.75 16.16
N THR A 168 -6.60 -5.10 17.41
CA THR A 168 -5.30 -5.62 17.85
C THR A 168 -4.92 -6.90 17.13
N PHE A 169 -5.81 -7.90 17.09
CA PHE A 169 -5.57 -9.14 16.35
C PHE A 169 -5.45 -8.93 14.83
N THR A 170 -6.23 -8.01 14.24
CA THR A 170 -6.08 -7.65 12.82
C THR A 170 -4.68 -7.12 12.52
N GLY A 171 -4.15 -6.25 13.39
CA GLY A 171 -2.79 -5.72 13.30
C GLY A 171 -1.72 -6.82 13.41
N MET A 172 -1.89 -7.74 14.36
CA MET A 172 -0.99 -8.88 14.54
C MET A 172 -0.97 -9.83 13.32
N ILE A 173 -2.14 -10.11 12.73
CA ILE A 173 -2.24 -10.92 11.51
C ILE A 173 -1.54 -10.23 10.34
N THR A 174 -1.78 -8.92 10.17
CA THR A 174 -1.15 -8.11 9.11
C THR A 174 0.38 -8.10 9.28
N SER A 175 0.86 -7.88 10.49
CA SER A 175 2.30 -7.84 10.79
C SER A 175 2.95 -9.21 10.57
N SER A 176 2.28 -10.31 10.96
CA SER A 176 2.75 -11.67 10.68
C SER A 176 2.82 -11.98 9.18
N MET A 177 1.86 -11.48 8.40
CA MET A 177 1.84 -11.63 6.95
C MET A 177 3.01 -10.89 6.30
N GLU A 178 3.32 -9.67 6.76
CA GLU A 178 4.46 -8.89 6.30
C GLU A 178 5.80 -9.56 6.63
N GLY A 179 5.89 -10.25 7.76
CA GLY A 179 7.01 -11.11 8.13
C GLY A 179 7.08 -12.44 7.36
N GLY A 180 6.09 -12.74 6.50
CA GLY A 180 6.01 -14.00 5.76
C GLY A 180 5.57 -15.21 6.59
N HIS A 181 5.08 -15.01 7.81
CA HIS A 181 4.71 -16.08 8.75
C HIS A 181 3.22 -16.47 8.63
N ILE A 182 2.86 -17.14 7.55
CA ILE A 182 1.46 -17.49 7.23
C ILE A 182 0.82 -18.42 8.28
N ASP A 183 1.56 -19.40 8.80
CA ASP A 183 1.05 -20.29 9.86
C ASP A 183 0.71 -19.55 11.15
N SER A 184 1.48 -18.49 11.45
CA SER A 184 1.20 -17.59 12.57
C SER A 184 -0.09 -16.81 12.34
N CYS A 185 -0.33 -16.29 11.12
CA CYS A 185 -1.60 -15.64 10.77
C CYS A 185 -2.81 -16.54 11.05
N ILE A 186 -2.75 -17.81 10.63
CA ILE A 186 -3.82 -18.80 10.83
C ILE A 186 -4.03 -19.09 12.32
N SER A 187 -2.93 -19.26 13.06
CA SER A 187 -2.96 -19.56 14.49
C SER A 187 -3.54 -18.40 15.31
N ILE A 188 -3.11 -17.17 15.00
CA ILE A 188 -3.66 -15.94 15.60
C ILE A 188 -5.15 -15.81 15.30
N PHE A 189 -5.57 -16.03 14.05
CA PHE A 189 -6.97 -15.95 13.66
C PHE A 189 -7.85 -16.98 14.38
N LYS A 190 -7.37 -18.23 14.52
CA LYS A 190 -8.06 -19.26 15.30
C LYS A 190 -8.14 -18.88 16.79
N HIS A 191 -7.06 -18.34 17.35
CA HIS A 191 -7.06 -17.86 18.73
C HIS A 191 -8.03 -16.70 18.94
N MET A 192 -8.09 -15.78 17.98
CA MET A 192 -9.02 -14.66 17.97
C MET A 192 -10.48 -15.13 17.98
N LYS A 193 -10.87 -16.05 17.08
CA LYS A 193 -12.25 -16.59 17.02
C LYS A 193 -12.75 -17.14 18.36
N ASN A 194 -11.85 -17.67 19.20
CA ASN A 194 -12.20 -18.19 20.53
C ASN A 194 -12.39 -17.09 21.60
N ARG A 195 -11.94 -15.85 21.35
CA ARG A 195 -11.95 -14.75 22.32
C ARG A 195 -12.81 -13.55 21.89
N CYS A 196 -12.90 -13.27 20.59
CA CYS A 196 -13.72 -12.21 20.04
C CYS A 196 -14.18 -12.53 18.61
N ALA A 197 -15.32 -11.95 18.21
CA ALA A 197 -15.82 -12.10 16.86
C ALA A 197 -14.94 -11.33 15.85
N PRO A 198 -14.58 -11.93 14.70
CA PRO A 198 -13.86 -11.23 13.65
C PRO A 198 -14.71 -10.12 13.05
N ASN A 199 -14.12 -8.96 12.81
CA ASN A 199 -14.75 -7.89 12.04
C ASN A 199 -14.44 -8.05 10.54
N ILE A 200 -15.11 -7.27 9.70
CA ILE A 200 -14.91 -7.30 8.24
C ILE A 200 -13.45 -7.03 7.84
N GLY A 201 -12.74 -6.16 8.57
CA GLY A 201 -11.31 -5.89 8.36
C GLY A 201 -10.42 -7.12 8.62
N THR A 202 -10.73 -7.89 9.66
CA THR A 202 -10.04 -9.15 10.00
C THR A 202 -10.24 -10.17 8.89
N ILE A 203 -11.49 -10.34 8.46
CA ILE A 203 -11.85 -11.23 7.35
C ILE A 203 -11.07 -10.85 6.09
N ASN A 204 -11.13 -9.59 5.69
CA ASN A 204 -10.47 -9.08 4.50
C ASN A 204 -8.95 -9.28 4.55
N THR A 205 -8.37 -9.16 5.74
CA THR A 205 -6.96 -9.46 5.98
C THR A 205 -6.68 -10.96 5.81
N MET A 206 -7.51 -11.84 6.36
CA MET A 206 -7.35 -13.29 6.21
C MET A 206 -7.56 -13.78 4.76
N LEU A 207 -8.53 -13.23 4.03
CA LEU A 207 -8.71 -13.53 2.60
C LEU A 207 -7.49 -13.11 1.79
N LYS A 208 -6.89 -11.96 2.11
CA LYS A 208 -5.63 -11.51 1.51
C LYS A 208 -4.47 -12.47 1.84
N VAL A 209 -4.37 -12.93 3.10
CA VAL A 209 -3.36 -13.91 3.53
C VAL A 209 -3.50 -15.21 2.73
N PHE A 210 -4.71 -15.78 2.67
CA PHE A 210 -4.95 -17.03 1.95
C PHE A 210 -4.72 -16.88 0.44
N GLY A 211 -5.13 -15.77 -0.14
CA GLY A 211 -4.94 -15.49 -1.58
C GLY A 211 -3.47 -15.31 -1.98
N ARG A 212 -2.60 -14.80 -1.09
CA ARG A 212 -1.14 -14.69 -1.33
C ARG A 212 -0.38 -15.99 -1.08
N SER A 213 -0.98 -16.92 -0.36
CA SER A 213 -0.34 -18.17 0.07
C SER A 213 -0.88 -19.39 -0.69
N ASP A 214 -1.58 -19.17 -1.81
CA ASP A 214 -2.24 -20.19 -2.64
C ASP A 214 -3.16 -21.15 -1.87
N MET A 215 -3.75 -20.69 -0.76
CA MET A 215 -4.64 -21.49 0.10
C MET A 215 -6.12 -21.29 -0.27
N PHE A 216 -6.47 -21.53 -1.53
CA PHE A 216 -7.81 -21.25 -2.06
C PHE A 216 -8.94 -21.90 -1.25
N PHE A 217 -8.79 -23.17 -0.85
CA PHE A 217 -9.84 -23.87 -0.09
C PHE A 217 -10.16 -23.20 1.25
N LYS A 218 -9.15 -22.70 1.96
CA LYS A 218 -9.35 -21.95 3.23
C LYS A 218 -9.98 -20.59 2.98
N ALA A 219 -9.62 -19.91 1.89
CA ALA A 219 -10.26 -18.66 1.48
C ALA A 219 -11.75 -18.86 1.16
N LYS A 220 -12.07 -19.92 0.41
CA LYS A 220 -13.44 -20.31 0.08
C LYS A 220 -14.25 -20.66 1.33
N GLU A 221 -13.72 -21.50 2.21
CA GLU A 221 -14.37 -21.86 3.47
C GLU A 221 -14.72 -20.62 4.30
N LEU A 222 -13.75 -19.70 4.47
CA LEU A 222 -13.97 -18.47 5.20
C LEU A 222 -15.03 -17.57 4.55
N PHE A 223 -15.00 -17.45 3.22
CA PHE A 223 -15.96 -16.62 2.48
C PHE A 223 -17.39 -17.17 2.59
N GLU A 224 -17.58 -18.48 2.47
CA GLU A 224 -18.89 -19.10 2.64
C GLU A 224 -19.39 -19.00 4.09
N GLU A 225 -18.52 -19.16 5.10
CA GLU A 225 -18.87 -19.00 6.52
C GLU A 225 -19.51 -17.63 6.81
N ILE A 226 -19.00 -16.57 6.20
CA ILE A 226 -19.52 -15.21 6.40
C ILE A 226 -20.88 -15.03 5.71
N LYS A 227 -21.08 -15.71 4.59
CA LYS A 227 -22.35 -15.68 3.87
C LYS A 227 -23.44 -16.49 4.56
N THR A 228 -23.10 -17.65 5.14
CA THR A 228 -24.07 -18.45 5.89
C THR A 228 -24.57 -17.71 7.12
N VAL A 229 -23.68 -17.00 7.83
CA VAL A 229 -24.07 -16.14 8.98
C VAL A 229 -25.07 -15.06 8.56
N ARG A 230 -24.95 -14.51 7.35
CA ARG A 230 -25.94 -13.57 6.79
C ARG A 230 -27.30 -14.23 6.58
N ALA A 231 -27.33 -15.43 5.99
CA ALA A 231 -28.58 -16.13 5.68
C ALA A 231 -29.36 -16.58 6.94
N GLU A 232 -28.66 -16.94 8.02
CA GLU A 232 -29.28 -17.35 9.29
C GLU A 232 -29.82 -16.15 10.10
N SER A 233 -29.20 -14.97 9.93
CA SER A 233 -29.60 -13.73 10.62
C SER A 233 -30.86 -13.07 10.05
N ASP A 234 -31.21 -13.29 8.78
CA ASP A 234 -32.47 -12.82 8.19
C ASP A 234 -33.72 -13.52 8.79
N PHE A 235 -33.53 -14.62 9.53
CA PHE A 235 -34.60 -15.37 10.19
C PHE A 235 -34.62 -15.24 11.73
N SER A 236 -33.63 -14.58 12.35
CA SER A 236 -33.45 -14.62 13.81
C SER A 236 -33.23 -13.22 14.41
N LEU A 237 -34.27 -12.66 15.02
CA LEU A 237 -34.28 -11.33 15.65
C LEU A 237 -33.66 -11.28 17.07
N GLU A 238 -32.96 -12.32 17.52
CA GLU A 238 -32.36 -12.34 18.86
C GLU A 238 -30.95 -12.95 18.84
N GLY A 239 -29.94 -12.09 18.73
CA GLY A 239 -28.55 -12.47 18.92
C GLY A 239 -27.61 -11.33 18.54
N GLY A 240 -27.10 -10.60 19.53
CA GLY A 240 -26.19 -9.45 19.36
C GLY A 240 -24.78 -9.80 18.84
N GLY A 241 -24.67 -10.74 17.90
CA GLY A 241 -23.46 -10.94 17.11
C GLY A 241 -23.35 -9.84 16.06
N THR A 242 -22.18 -9.21 15.95
CA THR A 242 -21.92 -8.21 14.91
C THR A 242 -22.04 -8.88 13.54
N LEU A 243 -23.11 -8.59 12.81
CA LEU A 243 -23.32 -9.11 11.46
C LEU A 243 -22.19 -8.63 10.54
N VAL A 244 -21.34 -9.56 10.11
CA VAL A 244 -20.26 -9.26 9.17
C VAL A 244 -20.82 -9.33 7.76
N VAL A 245 -21.09 -8.18 7.15
CA VAL A 245 -21.57 -8.10 5.77
C VAL A 245 -20.37 -8.01 4.82
N PRO A 246 -20.25 -8.90 3.81
CA PRO A 246 -19.23 -8.80 2.78
C PRO A 246 -19.29 -7.45 2.06
N ASP A 247 -18.14 -6.77 1.99
CA ASP A 247 -17.97 -5.53 1.25
C ASP A 247 -17.39 -5.76 -0.15
N GLN A 248 -17.31 -4.70 -0.97
CA GLN A 248 -16.72 -4.77 -2.31
C GLN A 248 -15.29 -5.36 -2.29
N TYR A 249 -14.51 -5.08 -1.24
CA TYR A 249 -13.15 -5.61 -1.09
C TYR A 249 -13.14 -7.11 -0.81
N THR A 250 -14.10 -7.62 -0.04
CA THR A 250 -14.28 -9.05 0.27
C THR A 250 -14.47 -9.84 -1.01
N TYR A 251 -15.45 -9.44 -1.84
CA TYR A 251 -15.71 -10.06 -3.14
C TYR A 251 -14.50 -9.97 -4.06
N THR A 252 -13.89 -8.79 -4.18
CA THR A 252 -12.71 -8.57 -5.03
C THR A 252 -11.52 -9.45 -4.59
N SER A 253 -11.32 -9.63 -3.29
CA SER A 253 -10.27 -10.50 -2.75
C SER A 253 -10.52 -11.96 -3.09
N MET A 254 -11.77 -12.41 -3.02
CA MET A 254 -12.13 -13.77 -3.40
C MET A 254 -12.02 -14.00 -4.92
N LEU A 255 -12.37 -13.00 -5.75
CA LEU A 255 -12.15 -13.04 -7.20
C LEU A 255 -10.65 -13.18 -7.54
N LYS A 256 -9.79 -12.41 -6.87
CA LYS A 256 -8.33 -12.54 -7.02
C LYS A 256 -7.83 -13.92 -6.62
N ALA A 257 -8.24 -14.42 -5.47
CA ALA A 257 -7.85 -15.76 -4.99
C ALA A 257 -8.30 -16.86 -5.97
N SER A 258 -9.51 -16.74 -6.51
CA SER A 258 -10.07 -17.68 -7.50
C SER A 258 -9.29 -17.65 -8.82
N ALA A 259 -8.94 -16.45 -9.30
CA ALA A 259 -8.15 -16.29 -10.52
C ALA A 259 -6.71 -16.82 -10.37
N SER A 260 -6.07 -16.59 -9.22
CA SER A 260 -4.73 -17.14 -8.93
C SER A 260 -4.74 -18.67 -8.87
N ALA A 261 -5.80 -19.26 -8.31
CA ALA A 261 -5.96 -20.71 -8.19
C ALA A 261 -6.58 -21.39 -9.44
N LEU A 262 -6.81 -20.64 -10.52
CA LEU A 262 -7.47 -21.10 -11.76
C LEU A 262 -8.87 -21.71 -11.54
N GLN A 263 -9.57 -21.30 -10.47
CA GLN A 263 -10.90 -21.79 -10.10
C GLN A 263 -12.00 -20.91 -10.75
N TRP A 264 -12.11 -20.99 -12.07
CA TRP A 264 -12.98 -20.09 -12.87
C TRP A 264 -14.48 -20.29 -12.66
N GLU A 265 -14.92 -21.49 -12.28
CA GLU A 265 -16.33 -21.75 -11.92
C GLU A 265 -16.72 -21.02 -10.63
N TYR A 266 -15.83 -21.07 -9.64
CA TYR A 266 -16.06 -20.35 -8.39
C TYR A 266 -15.88 -18.83 -8.56
N PHE A 267 -14.95 -18.40 -9.43
CA PHE A 267 -14.82 -17.00 -9.82
C PHE A 267 -16.15 -16.46 -10.37
N GLU A 268 -16.80 -17.21 -11.28
CA GLU A 268 -18.11 -16.85 -11.82
C GLU A 268 -19.19 -16.75 -10.74
N TYR A 269 -19.23 -17.73 -9.84
CA TYR A 269 -20.16 -17.71 -8.70
C TYR A 269 -19.98 -16.44 -7.86
N VAL A 270 -18.75 -16.12 -7.46
CA VAL A 270 -18.45 -14.93 -6.66
C VAL A 270 -18.79 -13.65 -7.42
N TYR A 271 -18.56 -13.59 -8.74
CA TYR A 271 -18.90 -12.44 -9.56
C TYR A 271 -20.41 -12.20 -9.62
N LYS A 272 -21.20 -13.25 -9.82
CA LYS A 272 -22.68 -13.17 -9.80
C LYS A 272 -23.18 -12.69 -8.45
N GLU A 273 -22.64 -13.23 -7.36
CA GLU A 273 -23.00 -12.83 -6.00
C GLU A 273 -22.64 -11.38 -5.68
N MET A 274 -21.50 -10.91 -6.21
CA MET A 274 -21.07 -9.52 -6.10
C MET A 274 -22.07 -8.58 -6.79
N ALA A 275 -22.49 -8.91 -8.01
CA ALA A 275 -23.49 -8.14 -8.77
C ALA A 275 -24.86 -8.14 -8.08
N LEU A 276 -25.33 -9.30 -7.58
CA LEU A 276 -26.57 -9.42 -6.83
C LEU A 276 -26.55 -8.64 -5.51
N SER A 277 -25.37 -8.48 -4.90
CA SER A 277 -25.18 -7.65 -3.71
C SER A 277 -25.07 -6.15 -4.02
N GLY A 278 -25.20 -5.73 -5.28
CA GLY A 278 -25.13 -4.34 -5.71
C GLY A 278 -23.70 -3.79 -5.82
N TYR A 279 -22.68 -4.64 -5.78
CA TYR A 279 -21.29 -4.23 -5.94
C TYR A 279 -20.80 -4.46 -7.36
N GLN A 280 -19.95 -3.55 -7.85
CA GLN A 280 -19.33 -3.63 -9.17
C GLN A 280 -17.81 -3.84 -9.06
N VAL A 281 -17.24 -4.57 -10.03
CA VAL A 281 -15.78 -4.75 -10.10
C VAL A 281 -15.13 -3.45 -10.54
N ASP A 282 -14.17 -2.97 -9.75
CA ASP A 282 -13.38 -1.78 -10.11
C ASP A 282 -12.52 -2.07 -11.34
N GLN A 283 -13.00 -1.62 -12.51
CA GLN A 283 -12.34 -1.87 -13.78
C GLN A 283 -10.97 -1.21 -13.87
N THR A 284 -10.73 -0.09 -13.17
CA THR A 284 -9.45 0.62 -13.21
C THR A 284 -8.32 -0.20 -12.63
N LYS A 285 -8.60 -0.99 -11.58
CA LYS A 285 -7.60 -1.80 -10.90
C LYS A 285 -7.65 -3.28 -11.27
N HIS A 286 -8.82 -3.79 -11.67
CA HIS A 286 -9.07 -5.22 -11.79
C HIS A 286 -9.57 -5.67 -13.16
N ALA A 287 -9.53 -4.82 -14.20
CA ALA A 287 -9.86 -5.23 -15.59
C ALA A 287 -9.08 -6.47 -16.06
N SER A 288 -7.82 -6.61 -15.63
CA SER A 288 -6.99 -7.78 -15.98
C SER A 288 -7.54 -9.10 -15.45
N LEU A 289 -8.29 -9.11 -14.34
CA LEU A 289 -8.93 -10.32 -13.82
C LEU A 289 -10.05 -10.80 -14.75
N LEU A 290 -10.86 -9.86 -15.25
CA LEU A 290 -11.94 -10.17 -16.20
C LEU A 290 -11.40 -10.65 -17.54
N VAL A 291 -10.30 -10.06 -18.02
CA VAL A 291 -9.60 -10.54 -19.23
C VAL A 291 -9.11 -11.98 -19.05
N LYS A 292 -8.50 -12.31 -17.90
CA LYS A 292 -8.05 -13.70 -17.62
C LYS A 292 -9.23 -14.68 -17.53
N ALA A 293 -10.35 -14.27 -16.93
CA ALA A 293 -11.57 -15.08 -16.88
C ALA A 293 -12.13 -15.31 -18.30
N SER A 294 -12.15 -14.27 -19.14
CA SER A 294 -12.57 -14.35 -20.54
C SER A 294 -11.75 -15.38 -21.33
N ARG A 295 -10.42 -15.30 -21.23
CA ARG A 295 -9.49 -16.27 -21.86
C ARG A 295 -9.65 -17.70 -21.37
N SER A 296 -10.25 -17.88 -20.20
CA SER A 296 -10.55 -19.19 -19.61
C SER A 296 -11.96 -19.68 -19.96
N GLY A 297 -12.62 -19.06 -20.95
CA GLY A 297 -13.94 -19.45 -21.46
C GLY A 297 -15.12 -18.75 -20.79
N LYS A 298 -14.89 -17.77 -19.90
CA LYS A 298 -15.94 -17.02 -19.18
C LYS A 298 -16.18 -15.62 -19.79
N PHE A 299 -16.21 -15.52 -21.12
CA PHE A 299 -16.24 -14.25 -21.85
C PHE A 299 -17.50 -13.39 -21.59
N TYR A 300 -18.65 -14.00 -21.30
CA TYR A 300 -19.88 -13.28 -20.95
C TYR A 300 -19.74 -12.42 -19.68
N LEU A 301 -18.81 -12.74 -18.77
CA LEU A 301 -18.52 -11.88 -17.62
C LEU A 301 -17.88 -10.55 -18.03
N LEU A 302 -17.08 -10.58 -19.10
CA LEU A 302 -16.48 -9.40 -19.70
C LEU A 302 -17.56 -8.54 -20.37
N GLU A 303 -18.50 -9.18 -21.08
CA GLU A 303 -19.64 -8.51 -21.71
C GLU A 303 -20.54 -7.83 -20.67
N HIS A 304 -20.94 -8.57 -19.63
CA HIS A 304 -21.73 -8.03 -18.52
C HIS A 304 -21.03 -6.82 -17.88
N ALA A 305 -19.72 -6.90 -17.61
CA ALA A 305 -18.98 -5.78 -17.05
C ALA A 305 -18.94 -4.56 -17.97
N PHE A 306 -18.83 -4.77 -19.28
CA PHE A 306 -18.82 -3.70 -20.27
C PHE A 306 -20.19 -3.01 -20.36
N ASP A 307 -21.27 -3.79 -20.47
CA ASP A 307 -22.64 -3.26 -20.56
C ASP A 307 -23.01 -2.52 -19.28
N THR A 308 -22.66 -3.07 -18.11
CA THR A 308 -22.92 -2.43 -16.82
C THR A 308 -22.20 -1.08 -16.69
N SER A 309 -20.98 -0.95 -17.23
CA SER A 309 -20.28 0.34 -17.26
C SER A 309 -20.96 1.35 -18.16
N LEU A 310 -21.41 0.93 -19.35
CA LEU A 310 -22.15 1.80 -20.26
C LEU A 310 -23.49 2.27 -19.64
N GLU A 311 -24.22 1.37 -18.98
CA GLU A 311 -25.46 1.69 -18.26
C GLU A 311 -25.23 2.66 -17.10
N ALA A 312 -24.11 2.54 -16.40
CA ALA A 312 -23.71 3.47 -15.34
C ALA A 312 -23.24 4.84 -15.88
N GLY A 313 -23.09 5.00 -17.20
CA GLY A 313 -22.50 6.19 -17.82
C GLY A 313 -21.00 6.32 -17.58
N GLU A 314 -20.35 5.24 -17.15
CA GLU A 314 -18.90 5.17 -17.00
C GLU A 314 -18.24 4.73 -18.31
N ILE A 315 -17.00 5.15 -18.54
CA ILE A 315 -16.24 4.73 -19.72
C ILE A 315 -15.60 3.38 -19.43
N PRO A 316 -15.93 2.31 -20.19
CA PRO A 316 -15.32 1.00 -19.99
C PRO A 316 -13.80 1.04 -20.13
N HIS A 317 -13.11 0.26 -19.30
CA HIS A 317 -11.64 0.24 -19.33
C HIS A 317 -11.10 -0.27 -20.68
N PRO A 318 -10.04 0.36 -21.26
CA PRO A 318 -9.54 0.00 -22.60
C PRO A 318 -9.15 -1.48 -22.77
N LEU A 319 -8.66 -2.13 -21.71
CA LEU A 319 -8.35 -3.57 -21.73
C LEU A 319 -9.58 -4.46 -21.91
N ILE A 320 -10.73 -4.07 -21.36
CA ILE A 320 -11.98 -4.82 -21.51
C ILE A 320 -12.46 -4.68 -22.95
N PHE A 321 -12.48 -3.43 -23.46
CA PHE A 321 -12.84 -3.14 -24.85
C PHE A 321 -11.97 -3.89 -25.86
N THR A 322 -10.64 -3.80 -25.74
CA THR A 322 -9.70 -4.43 -26.68
C THR A 322 -9.81 -5.96 -26.66
N GLU A 323 -9.99 -6.55 -25.47
CA GLU A 323 -10.24 -8.00 -25.35
C GLU A 323 -11.61 -8.40 -25.92
N MET A 324 -12.67 -7.60 -25.79
CA MET A 324 -13.97 -7.91 -26.40
C MET A 324 -13.91 -7.89 -27.93
N VAL A 325 -13.23 -6.92 -28.53
CA VAL A 325 -13.01 -6.88 -30.00
C VAL A 325 -12.25 -8.12 -30.46
N PHE A 326 -11.23 -8.53 -29.69
CA PHE A 326 -10.49 -9.75 -29.93
C PHE A 326 -11.37 -11.01 -29.86
N GLN A 327 -12.17 -11.16 -28.79
CA GLN A 327 -13.06 -12.31 -28.62
C GLN A 327 -14.11 -12.39 -29.74
N ALA A 328 -14.69 -11.26 -30.15
CA ALA A 328 -15.62 -11.21 -31.29
C ALA A 328 -14.96 -11.67 -32.60
N THR A 329 -13.68 -11.31 -32.79
CA THR A 329 -12.89 -11.74 -33.96
C THR A 329 -12.59 -13.24 -33.91
N ALA A 330 -12.23 -13.76 -32.73
CA ALA A 330 -11.97 -15.19 -32.52
C ALA A 330 -13.24 -16.06 -32.72
N GLN A 331 -14.42 -15.52 -32.42
CA GLN A 331 -15.71 -16.17 -32.66
C GLN A 331 -16.24 -15.99 -34.09
N HIS A 332 -15.49 -15.35 -34.99
CA HIS A 332 -15.91 -14.98 -36.36
C HIS A 332 -17.14 -14.06 -36.43
N ASP A 333 -17.46 -13.32 -35.36
CA ASP A 333 -18.53 -12.31 -35.35
C ASP A 333 -17.95 -10.92 -35.62
N TYR A 334 -17.63 -10.69 -36.89
CA TYR A 334 -17.03 -9.42 -37.35
C TYR A 334 -18.00 -8.25 -37.25
N LYS A 335 -19.32 -8.50 -37.38
CA LYS A 335 -20.33 -7.46 -37.24
C LYS A 335 -20.33 -6.92 -35.81
N ARG A 336 -20.25 -7.80 -34.81
CA ARG A 336 -20.12 -7.43 -33.41
C ARG A 336 -18.84 -6.65 -33.14
N ALA A 337 -17.71 -7.10 -33.68
CA ALA A 337 -16.44 -6.38 -33.54
C ALA A 337 -16.54 -4.93 -34.05
N VAL A 338 -17.17 -4.71 -35.22
CA VAL A 338 -17.40 -3.37 -35.76
C VAL A 338 -18.32 -2.54 -34.84
N THR A 339 -19.41 -3.12 -34.31
CA THR A 339 -20.30 -2.38 -33.39
C THR A 339 -19.59 -1.93 -32.12
N LEU A 340 -18.73 -2.76 -31.55
CA LEU A 340 -17.94 -2.41 -30.36
C LEU A 340 -16.96 -1.28 -30.65
N VAL A 341 -16.28 -1.36 -31.79
CA VAL A 341 -15.33 -0.32 -32.23
C VAL A 341 -16.02 1.01 -32.46
N ASN A 342 -17.21 1.01 -33.08
CA ASN A 342 -18.01 2.21 -33.27
C ASN A 342 -18.56 2.78 -31.96
N ALA A 343 -19.00 1.94 -31.02
CA ALA A 343 -19.48 2.37 -29.71
C ALA A 343 -18.40 3.12 -28.90
N MET A 344 -17.15 2.66 -29.01
CA MET A 344 -16.01 3.23 -28.27
C MET A 344 -15.19 4.24 -29.09
N ALA A 345 -15.60 4.58 -30.31
CA ALA A 345 -14.81 5.45 -31.20
C ALA A 345 -14.54 6.84 -30.61
N TYR A 346 -15.52 7.41 -29.91
CA TYR A 346 -15.45 8.74 -29.29
C TYR A 346 -15.03 8.70 -27.82
N ALA A 347 -14.63 7.53 -27.29
CA ALA A 347 -14.19 7.44 -25.91
C ALA A 347 -12.92 8.28 -25.70
N PRO A 348 -12.73 8.92 -24.52
CA PRO A 348 -11.59 9.78 -24.23
C PRO A 348 -10.30 8.99 -23.94
N PHE A 349 -10.08 7.89 -24.66
CA PHE A 349 -8.84 7.12 -24.66
C PHE A 349 -8.52 6.68 -26.09
N GLN A 350 -7.23 6.54 -26.39
CA GLN A 350 -6.77 6.07 -27.69
C GLN A 350 -6.00 4.77 -27.54
N VAL A 351 -6.43 3.73 -28.26
CA VAL A 351 -5.65 2.48 -28.35
C VAL A 351 -4.64 2.66 -29.48
N SER A 352 -3.36 2.49 -29.15
CA SER A 352 -2.26 2.63 -30.10
C SER A 352 -2.14 1.42 -31.03
N GLU A 353 -1.51 1.60 -32.20
CA GLU A 353 -1.20 0.51 -33.13
C GLU A 353 -0.39 -0.61 -32.45
N ARG A 354 0.54 -0.24 -31.55
CA ARG A 354 1.35 -1.19 -30.78
C ARG A 354 0.51 -2.06 -29.84
N GLN A 355 -0.47 -1.48 -29.16
CA GLN A 355 -1.34 -2.23 -28.26
C GLN A 355 -2.22 -3.24 -29.02
N TRP A 356 -2.72 -2.86 -30.20
CA TRP A 356 -3.45 -3.79 -31.06
C TRP A 356 -2.57 -4.90 -31.62
N THR A 357 -1.39 -4.55 -32.15
CA THR A 357 -0.44 -5.55 -32.66
C THR A 357 0.00 -6.54 -31.59
N ASP A 358 0.40 -6.06 -30.41
CA ASP A 358 0.77 -6.91 -29.27
C ASP A 358 -0.37 -7.84 -28.86
N LEU A 359 -1.62 -7.37 -28.88
CA LEU A 359 -2.78 -8.16 -28.48
C LEU A 359 -3.03 -9.32 -29.46
N PHE A 360 -2.95 -9.07 -30.77
CA PHE A 360 -3.16 -10.11 -31.78
C PHE A 360 -1.96 -11.05 -31.89
N GLU A 361 -0.73 -10.57 -31.72
CA GLU A 361 0.47 -11.44 -31.72
C GLU A 361 0.51 -12.36 -30.50
N LYS A 362 0.21 -11.85 -29.29
CA LYS A 362 0.18 -12.66 -28.07
C LYS A 362 -0.88 -13.75 -28.09
N ASN A 363 -1.89 -13.63 -28.94
CA ASN A 363 -2.98 -14.58 -29.07
C ASN A 363 -3.07 -15.17 -30.50
N GLY A 364 -1.96 -15.20 -31.24
CA GLY A 364 -1.93 -15.68 -32.64
C GLY A 364 -2.34 -17.15 -32.82
N ASP A 365 -2.34 -17.94 -31.74
CA ASP A 365 -2.73 -19.36 -31.78
C ASP A 365 -4.24 -19.57 -31.97
N THR A 366 -5.07 -18.58 -31.62
CA THR A 366 -6.54 -18.70 -31.65
C THR A 366 -7.18 -18.02 -32.86
N ILE A 367 -6.49 -17.07 -33.51
CA ILE A 367 -7.01 -16.35 -34.68
C ILE A 367 -6.20 -16.73 -35.93
N THR A 368 -6.88 -17.25 -36.93
CA THR A 368 -6.28 -17.54 -38.25
C THR A 368 -6.03 -16.24 -39.03
N GLN A 369 -5.04 -16.25 -39.92
CA GLN A 369 -4.76 -15.13 -40.83
C GLN A 369 -6.00 -14.70 -41.63
N ASP A 370 -6.80 -15.66 -42.08
CA ASP A 370 -8.09 -15.44 -42.77
C ASP A 370 -9.09 -14.68 -41.87
N GLY A 371 -9.08 -14.92 -40.56
CA GLY A 371 -9.91 -14.19 -39.61
C GLY A 371 -9.54 -12.72 -39.45
N LEU A 372 -8.24 -12.39 -39.51
CA LEU A 372 -7.77 -11.00 -39.48
C LEU A 372 -8.10 -10.26 -40.78
N GLU A 373 -7.97 -10.92 -41.93
CA GLU A 373 -8.33 -10.36 -43.24
C GLU A 373 -9.85 -10.07 -43.31
N LYS A 374 -10.70 -10.99 -42.82
CA LYS A 374 -12.16 -10.79 -42.76
C LYS A 374 -12.58 -9.66 -41.81
N LEU A 375 -11.88 -9.47 -40.69
CA LEU A 375 -12.13 -8.32 -39.81
C LEU A 375 -11.75 -7.00 -40.50
N LEU A 376 -10.63 -6.97 -41.20
CA LEU A 376 -10.20 -5.80 -41.97
C LEU A 376 -11.21 -5.47 -43.08
N ASP A 377 -11.71 -6.48 -43.79
CA ASP A 377 -12.76 -6.32 -44.80
C ASP A 377 -14.06 -5.81 -44.17
N ALA A 378 -14.45 -6.30 -42.99
CA ALA A 378 -15.62 -5.81 -42.27
C ALA A 378 -15.47 -4.34 -41.83
N LEU A 379 -14.28 -3.94 -41.37
CA LEU A 379 -13.97 -2.56 -41.02
C LEU A 379 -13.94 -1.62 -42.24
N HIS A 380 -13.63 -2.13 -43.44
CA HIS A 380 -13.67 -1.36 -44.68
C HIS A 380 -15.07 -1.27 -45.30
N ASN A 381 -15.89 -2.31 -45.13
CA ASN A 381 -17.23 -2.40 -45.72
C ASN A 381 -18.33 -1.79 -44.83
N CYS A 382 -18.08 -1.58 -43.55
CA CYS A 382 -19.00 -0.91 -42.64
C CYS A 382 -18.70 0.60 -42.51
N ASP A 383 -19.72 1.39 -42.19
CA ASP A 383 -19.56 2.82 -41.91
C ASP A 383 -18.91 2.98 -40.53
N VAL A 384 -17.57 3.03 -40.50
CA VAL A 384 -16.78 3.12 -39.28
C VAL A 384 -16.31 4.55 -39.07
N VAL A 385 -16.43 5.03 -37.83
CA VAL A 385 -16.04 6.39 -37.47
C VAL A 385 -14.54 6.59 -37.71
N SER A 386 -14.17 7.69 -38.37
CA SER A 386 -12.77 8.06 -38.68
C SER A 386 -12.01 8.63 -37.47
N GLU A 387 -12.00 7.87 -36.37
CA GLU A 387 -11.32 8.24 -35.12
C GLU A 387 -10.01 7.46 -34.92
N ALA A 388 -9.11 8.02 -34.11
CA ALA A 388 -7.73 7.53 -33.96
C ALA A 388 -7.65 6.03 -33.56
N THR A 389 -8.53 5.58 -32.65
CA THR A 389 -8.58 4.18 -32.18
C THR A 389 -8.91 3.21 -33.31
N VAL A 390 -9.84 3.57 -34.19
CA VAL A 390 -10.27 2.77 -35.35
C VAL A 390 -9.17 2.73 -36.40
N LEU A 391 -8.60 3.88 -36.74
CA LEU A 391 -7.52 3.98 -37.72
C LEU A 391 -6.28 3.20 -37.29
N ASN A 392 -5.96 3.22 -35.99
CA ASN A 392 -4.86 2.44 -35.42
C ASN A 392 -5.13 0.94 -35.48
N LEU A 393 -6.38 0.50 -35.25
CA LEU A 393 -6.78 -0.90 -35.42
C LEU A 393 -6.59 -1.35 -36.88
N SER A 394 -7.12 -0.61 -37.85
CA SER A 394 -6.98 -0.96 -39.28
C SER A 394 -5.51 -1.00 -39.73
N ARG A 395 -4.68 -0.05 -39.25
CA ARG A 395 -3.23 -0.06 -39.51
C ARG A 395 -2.54 -1.29 -38.90
N SER A 396 -2.89 -1.65 -37.66
CA SER A 396 -2.33 -2.81 -37.00
C SER A 396 -2.67 -4.12 -37.73
N LEU A 397 -3.92 -4.28 -38.17
CA LEU A 397 -4.38 -5.43 -38.93
C LEU A 397 -3.67 -5.52 -40.29
N LEU A 398 -3.56 -4.42 -41.03
CA LEU A 398 -2.80 -4.36 -42.29
C LEU A 398 -1.34 -4.79 -42.10
N ARG A 399 -0.71 -4.37 -41.01
CA ARG A 399 0.68 -4.75 -40.69
C ARG A 399 0.81 -6.24 -40.37
N LEU A 400 -0.12 -6.78 -39.57
CA LEU A 400 -0.14 -8.20 -39.24
C LEU A 400 -0.38 -9.05 -40.47
N CYS A 401 -1.38 -8.75 -41.30
CA CYS A 401 -1.65 -9.49 -42.53
C CYS A 401 -0.46 -9.47 -43.51
N ARG A 402 0.29 -8.36 -43.60
CA ARG A 402 1.53 -8.28 -44.39
C ARG A 402 2.67 -9.14 -43.81
N SER A 403 2.82 -9.16 -42.49
CA SER A 403 3.82 -9.97 -41.79
C SER A 403 3.56 -11.47 -41.98
N TYR A 404 2.30 -11.90 -41.87
CA TYR A 404 1.90 -13.29 -42.11
C TYR A 404 2.09 -13.73 -43.57
N ARG A 405 1.77 -12.87 -44.56
CA ARG A 405 2.07 -13.14 -45.98
C ARG A 405 3.58 -13.32 -46.24
N SER A 406 4.43 -12.54 -45.56
CA SER A 406 5.89 -12.70 -45.65
C SER A 406 6.39 -14.04 -45.10
N ARG A 407 5.82 -14.52 -43.98
CA ARG A 407 6.13 -15.85 -43.40
C ARG A 407 5.60 -17.03 -44.24
N GLY A 408 4.49 -16.86 -44.96
CA GLY A 408 3.95 -17.87 -45.89
C GLY A 408 4.71 -17.98 -47.22
N LEU A 409 5.30 -16.87 -47.68
CA LEU A 409 6.12 -16.83 -48.90
C LEU A 409 7.53 -17.42 -48.68
N SER A 410 8.05 -17.46 -47.45
CA SER A 410 9.30 -18.18 -47.15
C SER A 410 9.14 -19.69 -47.00
N SER A 411 7.91 -20.24 -46.99
CA SER A 411 7.65 -21.69 -46.98
C SER A 411 7.06 -22.24 -48.29
N SER A 412 6.90 -21.41 -49.34
CA SER A 412 6.37 -21.85 -50.63
C SER A 412 7.04 -21.13 -51.82
N ALA A 413 8.19 -21.65 -52.25
CA ALA A 413 8.74 -21.31 -53.56
C ALA A 413 8.12 -22.24 -54.63
N PRO A 414 7.46 -21.72 -55.68
CA PRO A 414 7.02 -22.51 -56.82
C PRO A 414 8.15 -22.65 -57.86
N PHE A 415 8.34 -23.87 -58.35
CA PHE A 415 9.11 -24.13 -59.57
C PHE A 415 8.49 -23.37 -60.75
N GLY A 416 9.23 -22.41 -61.31
CA GLY A 416 8.90 -21.69 -62.54
C GLY A 416 9.81 -22.12 -63.68
N SER A 417 9.20 -22.59 -64.76
CA SER A 417 9.83 -22.98 -66.02
C SER A 417 10.44 -21.80 -66.78
N GLY A 418 11.59 -22.03 -67.42
CA GLY A 418 12.12 -21.16 -68.48
C GLY A 418 12.99 -21.97 -69.44
N ALA A 419 12.47 -22.22 -70.65
CA ALA A 419 13.25 -22.50 -71.86
C ALA A 419 13.63 -21.12 -72.47
N THR A 420 14.71 -20.86 -73.21
CA THR A 420 15.58 -21.61 -74.13
C THR A 420 16.87 -20.78 -74.31
N GLU A 421 18.04 -21.42 -74.48
CA GLU A 421 18.94 -21.19 -75.63
C GLU A 421 20.20 -22.08 -75.53
N THR A 422 20.66 -22.52 -76.69
CA THR A 422 21.64 -23.58 -76.98
C THR A 422 23.08 -23.08 -77.04
N SER A 423 24.06 -23.85 -76.53
CA SER A 423 25.26 -24.27 -77.29
C SER A 423 26.30 -25.06 -76.45
N SER A 424 26.64 -26.25 -76.99
CA SER A 424 27.95 -26.95 -77.03
C SER A 424 28.73 -27.38 -75.77
N LEU A 425 28.81 -28.72 -75.65
CA LEU A 425 29.98 -29.63 -75.53
C LEU A 425 30.63 -29.95 -74.17
N ASP A 426 30.80 -31.28 -74.00
CA ASP A 426 31.70 -32.09 -73.14
C ASP A 426 31.50 -32.00 -71.61
N GLY A 427 31.45 -33.06 -70.79
CA GLY A 427 31.64 -34.50 -70.93
C GLY A 427 31.66 -35.10 -69.50
N ASP A 428 31.39 -36.41 -69.41
CA ASP A 428 31.70 -37.34 -68.31
C ASP A 428 30.80 -37.41 -67.04
N ASN A 429 29.91 -38.42 -67.06
CA ASN A 429 29.77 -39.56 -66.13
C ASN A 429 30.13 -39.39 -64.64
N GLU A 430 29.16 -39.61 -63.74
CA GLU A 430 29.00 -40.90 -63.01
C GLU A 430 27.84 -40.81 -61.98
N GLU A 431 26.75 -41.47 -62.36
CA GLU A 431 25.82 -42.33 -61.61
C GLU A 431 26.21 -42.76 -60.16
N ILE A 432 25.26 -42.69 -59.20
CA ILE A 432 24.68 -43.85 -58.47
C ILE A 432 23.90 -43.44 -57.19
N TYR A 433 22.58 -43.77 -57.21
CA TYR A 433 21.65 -44.24 -56.16
C TYR A 433 21.72 -43.68 -54.72
N GLY A 434 20.62 -43.35 -54.03
CA GLY A 434 19.21 -43.70 -54.22
C GLY A 434 18.61 -44.27 -52.91
N ASN A 435 17.46 -43.71 -52.50
CA ASN A 435 16.46 -44.19 -51.52
C ASN A 435 16.87 -44.20 -50.03
N GLY A 436 16.14 -43.63 -49.07
CA GLY A 436 14.70 -43.38 -48.98
C GLY A 436 14.00 -44.57 -48.30
N ILE A 437 13.42 -44.37 -47.11
CA ILE A 437 12.21 -45.01 -46.53
C ILE A 437 12.06 -44.60 -45.04
N MET A 438 10.91 -44.01 -44.71
CA MET A 438 10.28 -43.85 -43.38
C MET A 438 9.21 -44.96 -43.23
N PRO A 439 8.40 -45.05 -42.15
CA PRO A 439 8.63 -45.00 -40.70
C PRO A 439 7.95 -46.20 -40.00
N ASN A 440 8.02 -46.36 -38.67
CA ASN A 440 6.90 -46.99 -37.95
C ASN A 440 6.79 -46.69 -36.44
N HIS A 441 5.54 -46.69 -36.00
CA HIS A 441 4.98 -46.51 -34.65
C HIS A 441 5.47 -47.52 -33.59
N SER A 442 5.46 -47.14 -32.31
CA SER A 442 4.43 -47.58 -31.32
C SER A 442 4.82 -47.32 -29.86
N LEU A 443 3.77 -47.13 -29.05
CA LEU A 443 3.65 -47.00 -27.60
C LEU A 443 4.34 -48.12 -26.79
N GLU A 444 4.82 -47.81 -25.58
CA GLU A 444 4.33 -48.43 -24.33
C GLU A 444 5.00 -47.82 -23.07
N SER A 445 4.41 -48.15 -21.94
CA SER A 445 4.35 -47.45 -20.66
C SER A 445 5.03 -48.22 -19.51
N ILE A 446 5.12 -47.55 -18.34
CA ILE A 446 5.15 -48.06 -16.96
C ILE A 446 6.52 -48.10 -16.22
N ASP A 447 6.54 -47.30 -15.14
CA ASP A 447 7.01 -47.57 -13.76
C ASP A 447 8.24 -46.83 -13.20
N GLY A 448 7.99 -46.09 -12.10
CA GLY A 448 8.47 -46.52 -10.80
C GLY A 448 9.80 -46.01 -10.23
N SER A 449 9.68 -45.02 -9.35
CA SER A 449 10.39 -44.88 -8.04
C SER A 449 11.65 -43.99 -7.89
N HIS A 450 11.50 -43.01 -6.97
CA HIS A 450 12.39 -42.47 -5.91
C HIS A 450 13.92 -42.68 -6.01
N ASN A 451 14.82 -41.73 -5.70
CA ASN A 451 14.82 -40.59 -4.77
C ASN A 451 16.07 -39.67 -5.09
N PRO A 452 16.34 -38.56 -4.37
CA PRO A 452 16.92 -37.35 -4.95
C PRO A 452 18.41 -37.17 -4.66
N ARG A 453 19.12 -36.45 -5.55
CA ARG A 453 20.44 -35.87 -5.25
C ARG A 453 20.27 -34.37 -4.97
N ARG A 454 20.69 -33.97 -3.77
CA ARG A 454 21.00 -32.60 -3.36
C ARG A 454 22.31 -32.17 -4.03
N GLU A 455 22.35 -30.94 -4.53
CA GLU A 455 23.51 -30.00 -4.53
C GLU A 455 23.11 -28.66 -5.24
N PRO A 456 23.85 -27.55 -5.10
CA PRO A 456 23.62 -26.52 -4.08
C PRO A 456 23.16 -25.16 -4.66
N LEU A 457 22.72 -24.27 -3.77
CA LEU A 457 22.37 -22.87 -4.05
C LEU A 457 23.55 -22.12 -4.68
N ASP A 458 23.28 -21.46 -5.81
CA ASP A 458 24.10 -20.35 -6.29
C ASP A 458 23.32 -19.04 -6.16
N LYS A 459 24.06 -18.01 -5.71
CA LYS A 459 23.59 -16.67 -5.40
C LYS A 459 23.58 -15.84 -6.68
N SER A 460 22.50 -15.08 -6.88
CA SER A 460 22.49 -13.68 -7.31
C SER A 460 21.27 -13.39 -8.17
N THR A 461 20.33 -12.64 -7.61
CA THR A 461 19.46 -11.76 -8.39
C THR A 461 19.18 -10.53 -7.56
N ASN A 462 19.87 -9.45 -7.94
CA ASN A 462 19.54 -8.09 -7.56
C ASN A 462 18.08 -7.80 -7.96
N VAL A 463 17.26 -7.37 -7.00
CA VAL A 463 15.96 -6.75 -7.25
C VAL A 463 15.96 -5.37 -6.56
N PRO A 464 15.49 -4.29 -7.22
CA PRO A 464 15.63 -2.93 -6.69
C PRO A 464 14.78 -2.72 -5.43
N LEU A 465 15.35 -2.01 -4.45
CA LEU A 465 14.61 -1.47 -3.31
C LEU A 465 13.70 -0.33 -3.79
N ASP A 466 12.41 -0.63 -4.00
CA ASP A 466 11.36 0.40 -4.00
C ASP A 466 10.86 0.60 -2.57
N ALA A 467 10.94 1.86 -2.13
CA ALA A 467 10.54 2.36 -0.84
C ALA A 467 9.06 2.03 -0.54
N PHE A 468 8.81 1.31 0.55
CA PHE A 468 7.48 1.07 1.07
C PHE A 468 6.97 2.30 1.82
N SER A 469 6.15 3.11 1.15
CA SER A 469 5.31 4.13 1.78
C SER A 469 4.17 3.44 2.52
N VAL A 470 4.34 3.25 3.83
CA VAL A 470 3.31 2.71 4.70
C VAL A 470 2.34 3.83 5.09
N ASN A 471 1.27 3.99 4.31
CA ASN A 471 0.11 4.78 4.71
C ASN A 471 -0.67 4.06 5.83
N HIS A 472 -0.16 4.11 7.06
CA HIS A 472 -0.96 3.77 8.25
C HIS A 472 -1.79 4.99 8.67
N ALA A 473 -3.07 4.98 8.29
CA ALA A 473 -4.09 5.94 8.71
C ALA A 473 -4.46 5.84 10.22
N SER A 474 -3.48 5.60 11.10
CA SER A 474 -3.68 5.45 12.56
C SER A 474 -2.98 6.51 13.42
N THR A 475 -2.41 7.57 12.84
CA THR A 475 -1.76 8.64 13.61
C THR A 475 -2.66 9.83 13.96
N ARG A 476 -3.87 9.94 13.41
CA ARG A 476 -4.76 11.08 13.71
C ARG A 476 -5.38 11.05 15.11
N ARG A 477 -5.68 9.87 15.67
CA ARG A 477 -6.34 9.75 16.99
C ARG A 477 -5.36 9.82 18.18
N ASP A 478 -4.15 9.28 18.02
CA ASP A 478 -3.14 9.30 19.09
C ASP A 478 -2.59 10.71 19.36
N VAL A 479 -2.50 11.57 18.33
CA VAL A 479 -2.02 12.96 18.46
C VAL A 479 -3.04 13.85 19.20
N ASP A 480 -4.33 13.59 19.04
CA ASP A 480 -5.39 14.24 19.83
C ASP A 480 -5.41 13.80 21.30
N GLU A 481 -4.80 12.65 21.62
CA GLU A 481 -4.60 12.22 23.01
C GLU A 481 -3.41 12.93 23.66
N VAL A 482 -2.38 13.27 22.87
CA VAL A 482 -1.22 14.09 23.30
C VAL A 482 -1.67 15.51 23.70
N THR A 483 -2.56 16.16 22.95
CA THR A 483 -3.11 17.48 23.32
C THR A 483 -3.99 17.43 24.57
N ARG A 484 -4.74 16.34 24.79
CA ARG A 484 -5.58 16.18 26.00
C ARG A 484 -4.78 15.83 27.26
N THR A 485 -3.69 15.06 27.15
CA THR A 485 -2.82 14.74 28.30
C THR A 485 -1.95 15.93 28.72
N VAL A 486 -1.48 16.76 27.77
CA VAL A 486 -0.75 18.01 28.08
C VAL A 486 -1.60 19.00 28.89
N SER A 487 -2.92 18.95 28.78
CA SER A 487 -3.83 19.85 29.50
C SER A 487 -4.12 19.41 30.95
N ARG A 488 -3.69 18.21 31.37
CA ARG A 488 -4.14 17.58 32.63
C ARG A 488 -3.03 17.24 33.62
N SER A 489 -1.77 17.54 33.29
CA SER A 489 -0.61 17.30 34.16
C SER A 489 0.08 18.61 34.51
N SER A 490 -0.57 19.42 35.35
CA SER A 490 0.06 20.49 36.12
C SER A 490 -0.01 20.10 37.59
N GLU A 491 0.82 19.15 38.01
CA GLU A 491 1.13 18.95 39.42
C GLU A 491 2.58 19.37 39.66
N TYR A 492 2.72 20.32 40.59
CA TYR A 492 3.99 20.86 41.06
C TYR A 492 4.88 19.74 41.58
N ILE A 493 6.05 19.55 40.97
CA ILE A 493 7.17 18.85 41.59
C ILE A 493 8.30 19.86 41.72
N SER A 494 8.73 20.02 42.96
CA SER A 494 9.78 20.93 43.43
C SER A 494 11.11 20.69 42.75
N ASP A 495 11.75 21.80 42.37
CA ASP A 495 13.09 21.88 41.82
C ASP A 495 14.12 21.17 42.72
N GLU A 496 14.80 20.15 42.16
CA GLU A 496 16.16 19.79 42.57
C GLU A 496 17.11 20.27 41.47
N ASP A 497 18.03 21.16 41.86
CA ASP A 497 19.03 21.79 41.01
C ASP A 497 20.05 20.76 40.47
N GLY A 498 19.70 20.11 39.36
CA GLY A 498 20.65 19.46 38.48
C GLY A 498 21.22 20.47 37.48
N GLU A 499 22.54 20.68 37.48
CA GLU A 499 23.25 21.45 36.46
C GLU A 499 22.95 20.88 35.07
N TYR A 500 22.19 21.63 34.27
CA TYR A 500 21.89 21.28 32.89
C TYR A 500 23.10 21.61 32.00
N SER A 501 23.72 20.58 31.43
CA SER A 501 24.93 20.74 30.63
C SER A 501 24.61 21.15 29.18
N THR A 502 25.00 22.37 28.81
CA THR A 502 24.90 22.90 27.43
C THR A 502 25.75 22.15 26.41
N GLU A 503 26.65 21.26 26.86
CA GLU A 503 27.43 20.36 26.00
C GLU A 503 26.55 19.34 25.27
N ILE A 504 25.47 18.87 25.93
CA ILE A 504 24.59 17.80 25.42
C ILE A 504 23.84 18.24 24.16
N ASP A 505 23.41 19.50 24.12
CA ASP A 505 22.72 20.10 22.97
C ASP A 505 23.65 20.30 21.77
N LYS A 506 24.93 20.68 22.01
CA LYS A 506 25.95 20.81 20.95
C LYS A 506 26.23 19.46 20.29
N GLU A 507 26.21 18.38 21.06
CA GLU A 507 26.36 17.04 20.51
C GLU A 507 25.14 16.64 19.64
N ILE A 508 23.91 17.03 19.98
CA ILE A 508 22.72 16.71 19.14
C ILE A 508 22.85 17.42 17.79
N GLU A 509 23.25 18.69 17.80
CA GLU A 509 23.55 19.42 16.57
C GLU A 509 24.67 18.73 15.79
N ALA A 510 25.78 18.39 16.42
CA ALA A 510 26.90 17.75 15.75
C ALA A 510 26.54 16.38 15.14
N LEU A 511 25.63 15.62 15.77
CA LEU A 511 25.18 14.32 15.27
C LEU A 511 24.26 14.47 14.06
N ILE A 512 23.33 15.44 14.10
CA ILE A 512 22.43 15.74 12.99
C ILE A 512 23.21 16.32 11.79
N TYR A 513 24.19 17.19 12.02
CA TYR A 513 24.99 17.78 10.94
C TYR A 513 26.07 16.85 10.37
N LYS A 514 26.44 15.75 11.04
CA LYS A 514 27.34 14.72 10.51
C LYS A 514 26.68 13.81 9.47
N ASP A 515 25.35 13.72 9.49
CA ASP A 515 24.56 12.75 8.73
C ASP A 515 23.93 13.36 7.46
N VAL A 516 24.48 14.51 7.01
CA VAL A 516 24.04 15.26 5.83
C VAL A 516 24.69 14.69 4.58
N ASP A 517 23.96 13.82 3.88
CA ASP A 517 24.18 13.57 2.45
C ASP A 517 23.14 14.41 1.67
N ASP A 518 23.61 15.20 0.70
CA ASP A 518 22.97 16.45 0.27
C ASP A 518 22.04 16.29 -0.95
N SER A 519 21.48 15.11 -1.18
CA SER A 519 20.63 14.86 -2.35
C SER A 519 19.21 14.43 -1.98
N HIS A 520 18.25 15.30 -2.30
CA HIS A 520 16.78 15.13 -2.26
C HIS A 520 16.05 15.58 -1.00
N ASP A 521 15.81 16.88 -0.85
CA ASP A 521 14.54 17.40 -0.27
C ASP A 521 14.39 18.91 -0.54
N SER A 522 13.81 19.32 -1.67
CA SER A 522 13.79 20.73 -2.10
C SER A 522 12.46 21.48 -1.92
N ASP A 523 11.36 20.80 -1.57
CA ASP A 523 10.03 21.39 -1.75
C ASP A 523 9.20 21.56 -0.46
N LEU A 524 9.73 21.22 0.72
CA LEU A 524 9.03 21.39 2.00
C LEU A 524 9.66 22.51 2.85
N PRO A 525 8.85 23.43 3.44
CA PRO A 525 9.37 24.57 4.18
C PRO A 525 10.04 24.11 5.46
N SER A 526 11.29 24.49 5.64
CA SER A 526 12.12 24.19 6.80
C SER A 526 11.55 24.81 8.09
N ALA A 527 11.87 24.25 9.26
CA ALA A 527 11.49 24.80 10.57
C ALA A 527 11.67 26.34 10.72
N PRO A 528 12.78 26.97 10.24
CA PRO A 528 12.89 28.43 10.28
C PRO A 528 11.91 29.16 9.36
N GLU A 529 11.54 28.59 8.21
CA GLU A 529 10.54 29.16 7.29
C GLU A 529 9.13 29.10 7.89
N ILE A 530 8.78 27.98 8.53
CA ILE A 530 7.50 27.83 9.25
C ILE A 530 7.38 28.90 10.35
N LEU A 531 8.44 29.11 11.14
CA LEU A 531 8.44 30.12 12.19
C LEU A 531 8.39 31.54 11.62
N LYS A 532 9.07 31.80 10.49
CA LYS A 532 9.05 33.10 9.81
C LYS A 532 7.62 33.45 9.35
N VAL A 533 6.94 32.51 8.71
CA VAL A 533 5.53 32.66 8.31
C VAL A 533 4.63 32.90 9.52
N TRP A 534 4.86 32.20 10.64
CA TRP A 534 4.12 32.45 11.88
C TRP A 534 4.34 33.86 12.43
N LYS A 535 5.60 34.35 12.45
CA LYS A 535 5.94 35.72 12.88
C LYS A 535 5.30 36.77 11.98
N GLU A 536 5.33 36.57 10.67
CA GLU A 536 4.72 37.47 9.68
C GLU A 536 3.21 37.55 9.84
N ARG A 537 2.50 36.41 9.94
CA ARG A 537 1.05 36.40 10.19
C ARG A 537 0.65 37.09 11.50
N ARG A 538 1.48 37.00 12.54
CA ARG A 538 1.22 37.67 13.82
C ARG A 538 1.48 39.18 13.74
N LYS A 539 2.48 39.59 12.95
CA LYS A 539 2.75 41.00 12.67
C LYS A 539 1.60 41.62 11.87
N GLU A 540 1.11 40.92 10.85
CA GLU A 540 -0.10 41.32 10.10
C GLU A 540 -1.33 41.41 11.01
N ALA A 541 -1.54 40.44 11.90
CA ALA A 541 -2.62 40.48 12.88
C ALA A 541 -2.49 41.67 13.85
N ARG A 542 -1.27 42.02 14.25
CA ARG A 542 -0.96 43.19 15.10
C ARG A 542 -1.22 44.51 14.35
N ASP A 543 -0.84 44.59 13.08
CA ASP A 543 -1.00 45.78 12.24
C ASP A 543 -2.45 45.97 11.74
N SER A 544 -3.25 44.90 11.73
CA SER A 544 -4.68 44.90 11.34
C SER A 544 -5.65 45.25 12.48
N LEU A 545 -5.18 45.33 13.73
CA LEU A 545 -6.02 45.71 14.88
C LEU A 545 -6.06 47.25 14.99
N PRO A 546 -7.23 47.90 14.86
CA PRO A 546 -7.32 49.35 15.04
C PRO A 546 -7.00 49.73 16.48
N LEU A 547 -6.22 50.79 16.67
CA LEU A 547 -5.79 51.40 17.95
C LEU A 547 -6.94 51.81 18.90
N SER A 548 -8.20 51.57 18.55
CA SER A 548 -9.39 52.04 19.27
C SER A 548 -10.03 51.04 20.23
N THR A 549 -9.64 49.76 20.25
CA THR A 549 -10.36 48.73 21.04
C THR A 549 -9.86 48.54 22.48
N TRP A 550 -8.90 49.34 22.96
CA TRP A 550 -8.40 49.25 24.35
C TRP A 550 -8.94 50.34 25.30
N ALA A 551 -9.93 51.14 24.88
CA ALA A 551 -10.46 52.25 25.69
C ALA A 551 -11.74 51.94 26.49
N GLU A 552 -12.34 50.75 26.39
CA GLU A 552 -13.64 50.45 27.01
C GLU A 552 -13.67 49.12 27.77
N VAL A 553 -12.76 48.90 28.71
CA VAL A 553 -13.04 48.06 29.89
C VAL A 553 -12.25 48.64 31.06
N ASN A 554 -12.89 49.48 31.86
CA ASN A 554 -12.44 49.90 33.19
C ASN A 554 -13.58 49.69 34.18
#